data_AF-A0A3D1GCD1-F1
#
_entry.id   AF-A0A3D1GCD1-F1
#
_cell.length_a   1.000
_cell.length_b   1.000
_cell.length_c   1.000
_cell.angle_alpha   90.00
_cell.angle_beta   90.00
_cell.angle_gamma   90.00
#
_symmetry.space_group_name_H-M   'P 1'
#
loop_
_entity.id
_entity.type
_entity.pdbx_description
1 polymer ?
#
loop_
_entity_poly.entity_id
_entity_poly.type
_entity_poly.pdbx_seq_one_letter_code
_entity_poly.pdbx_strand_id
1 'polypeptide(L)'
;MKIAARGLFAIVLLLCYLTNLKAQNGYFYTGKDYGSESTLSPFTQILNGGFDMLQTQNYPNTIRELHLKKGVNTVFRSLTQPRKAINTIGWSTFANSELIPFGFSKTTSQWIPNYGLHLIGGGMEYARMSDYYAYHNFKYPRIWAAFTSLTEQYLNEAVEMRGNDHLSFSAVADWYFFDIPGIILFSFEPVQRFFSQTITVRSWLGQASYVPGDHSIRNTGQYYSIKIQPRFLGKLSFLYYLGAGWLFGGGYEHRGVTYSLAYGNKTDEVFVVDEATKIEYIRVKPSAAFFIDKNNSLLFSLVVTTHRVYQENVRIDLFPGVLKIGKFSFGLWSNYSFNFDSYYGITIKGVPGIAF
;
A
#
# COMPACT_ATOMS: atom_id res chain seq x y z
N MET A 1 21.73 -19.91 -10.94
CA MET A 1 20.83 -18.92 -10.29
C MET A 1 19.47 -18.72 -10.98
N LYS A 2 19.32 -18.80 -12.32
CA LYS A 2 17.97 -18.84 -12.95
C LYS A 2 17.05 -19.93 -12.38
N ILE A 3 17.63 -21.01 -11.85
CA ILE A 3 16.94 -22.13 -11.21
C ILE A 3 16.35 -21.75 -9.84
N ALA A 4 17.02 -20.88 -9.07
CA ALA A 4 16.58 -20.51 -7.71
C ALA A 4 15.33 -19.62 -7.71
N ALA A 5 15.27 -18.61 -8.58
CA ALA A 5 14.09 -17.75 -8.72
C ALA A 5 12.87 -18.51 -9.26
N ARG A 6 13.09 -19.44 -10.22
CA ARG A 6 12.04 -20.35 -10.71
C ARG A 6 11.56 -21.32 -9.63
N GLY A 7 12.47 -21.82 -8.81
CA GLY A 7 12.16 -22.70 -7.69
C GLY A 7 11.31 -22.02 -6.62
N LEU A 8 11.66 -20.78 -6.22
CA LEU A 8 10.88 -20.04 -5.23
C LEU A 8 9.47 -19.72 -5.72
N PHE A 9 9.31 -19.26 -6.96
CA PHE A 9 7.99 -19.01 -7.53
C PHE A 9 7.14 -20.29 -7.63
N ALA A 10 7.75 -21.41 -8.02
CA ALA A 10 7.08 -22.71 -8.04
C ALA A 10 6.66 -23.15 -6.63
N ILE A 11 7.48 -22.91 -5.60
CA ILE A 11 7.15 -23.19 -4.20
C ILE A 11 5.98 -22.33 -3.74
N VAL A 12 5.97 -21.03 -4.05
CA VAL A 12 4.84 -20.13 -3.71
C VAL A 12 3.56 -20.61 -4.37
N LEU A 13 3.60 -20.94 -5.67
CA LEU A 13 2.45 -21.48 -6.38
C LEU A 13 1.97 -22.81 -5.80
N LEU A 14 2.90 -23.70 -5.43
CA LEU A 14 2.58 -24.98 -4.80
C LEU A 14 1.94 -24.76 -3.42
N LEU A 15 2.48 -23.87 -2.59
CA LEU A 15 1.92 -23.52 -1.29
C LEU A 15 0.52 -22.89 -1.43
N CYS A 16 0.34 -21.97 -2.39
CA CYS A 16 -0.96 -21.40 -2.69
C CYS A 16 -1.96 -22.47 -3.13
N TYR A 17 -1.53 -23.39 -4.01
CA TYR A 17 -2.37 -24.50 -4.46
C TYR A 17 -2.78 -25.43 -3.31
N LEU A 18 -1.83 -25.87 -2.50
CA LEU A 18 -2.08 -26.76 -1.35
C LEU A 18 -3.01 -26.12 -0.32
N THR A 19 -2.90 -24.81 -0.12
CA THR A 19 -3.72 -24.10 0.87
C THR A 19 -5.08 -23.65 0.36
N ASN A 20 -5.34 -23.67 -0.95
CA ASN A 20 -6.68 -23.45 -1.53
C ASN A 20 -7.67 -24.57 -1.17
N LEU A 21 -7.21 -25.71 -0.63
CA LEU A 21 -8.08 -26.82 -0.22
C LEU A 21 -8.89 -26.54 1.05
N LYS A 22 -8.65 -25.43 1.75
CA LYS A 22 -9.40 -25.03 2.95
C LYS A 22 -10.30 -23.84 2.65
N ALA A 23 -11.54 -23.90 3.13
CA ALA A 23 -12.48 -22.78 3.11
C ALA A 23 -11.87 -21.58 3.87
N GLN A 24 -12.05 -20.38 3.32
CA GLN A 24 -11.53 -19.13 3.92
C GLN A 24 -12.62 -18.47 4.76
N ASN A 25 -12.23 -17.91 5.90
CA ASN A 25 -13.16 -17.34 6.87
C ASN A 25 -13.43 -15.84 6.67
N GLY A 26 -12.96 -15.22 5.58
CA GLY A 26 -13.25 -13.81 5.27
C GLY A 26 -12.73 -12.84 6.32
N TYR A 27 -11.44 -12.91 6.66
CA TYR A 27 -10.85 -12.12 7.76
C TYR A 27 -10.67 -10.64 7.42
N PHE A 28 -10.35 -10.34 6.16
CA PHE A 28 -9.95 -9.00 5.72
C PHE A 28 -10.89 -8.44 4.64
N TYR A 29 -11.62 -9.29 3.92
CA TYR A 29 -12.71 -8.87 3.03
C TYR A 29 -14.00 -9.61 3.38
N THR A 30 -15.08 -8.84 3.52
CA THR A 30 -16.40 -9.30 4.00
C THR A 30 -17.55 -8.94 3.06
N GLY A 31 -17.26 -8.29 1.93
CA GLY A 31 -18.27 -7.88 0.95
C GLY A 31 -19.08 -6.66 1.37
N LYS A 32 -18.53 -5.76 2.19
CA LYS A 32 -19.25 -4.53 2.57
C LYS A 32 -19.56 -3.67 1.35
N ASP A 33 -20.80 -3.18 1.31
CA ASP A 33 -21.29 -2.32 0.24
C ASP A 33 -21.01 -0.82 0.49
N TYR A 34 -20.11 -0.51 1.43
CA TYR A 34 -19.70 0.85 1.80
C TYR A 34 -18.22 0.94 2.17
N GLY A 35 -17.72 2.17 2.19
CA GLY A 35 -16.37 2.54 2.59
C GLY A 35 -15.30 2.01 1.64
N SER A 36 -14.04 2.06 2.09
CA SER A 36 -12.87 1.59 1.33
C SER A 36 -13.01 0.14 0.86
N GLU A 37 -13.64 -0.74 1.63
CA GLU A 37 -13.85 -2.14 1.21
C GLU A 37 -14.71 -2.25 -0.06
N SER A 38 -15.68 -1.36 -0.26
CA SER A 38 -16.55 -1.36 -1.44
C SER A 38 -15.87 -0.86 -2.71
N THR A 39 -14.71 -0.21 -2.58
CA THR A 39 -13.87 0.19 -3.72
C THR A 39 -12.92 -0.92 -4.17
N LEU A 40 -12.76 -1.97 -3.36
CA LEU A 40 -11.81 -3.04 -3.65
C LEU A 40 -12.21 -3.83 -4.90
N SER A 41 -11.27 -3.92 -5.81
CA SER A 41 -11.22 -4.88 -6.90
C SER A 41 -9.74 -5.16 -7.20
N PRO A 42 -9.41 -6.22 -7.95
CA PRO A 42 -8.03 -6.48 -8.34
C PRO A 42 -7.40 -5.27 -9.06
N PHE A 43 -8.20 -4.57 -9.85
CA PHE A 43 -7.74 -3.42 -10.62
C PHE A 43 -7.52 -2.19 -9.74
N THR A 44 -8.43 -1.88 -8.81
CA THR A 44 -8.22 -0.75 -7.90
C THR A 44 -7.10 -1.00 -6.90
N GLN A 45 -6.84 -2.24 -6.51
CA GLN A 45 -5.67 -2.59 -5.71
C GLN A 45 -4.38 -2.35 -6.47
N ILE A 46 -4.26 -2.90 -7.69
CA ILE A 46 -3.08 -2.68 -8.54
C ILE A 46 -2.84 -1.20 -8.81
N LEU A 47 -3.90 -0.41 -9.05
CA LEU A 47 -3.75 1.02 -9.30
C LEU A 47 -3.37 1.81 -8.04
N ASN A 48 -3.96 1.51 -6.89
CA ASN A 48 -3.64 2.26 -5.67
C ASN A 48 -2.25 1.92 -5.13
N GLY A 49 -1.87 0.64 -5.09
CA GLY A 49 -0.58 0.20 -4.57
C GLY A 49 0.54 0.24 -5.60
N GLY A 50 0.28 -0.18 -6.85
CA GLY A 50 1.29 -0.17 -7.91
C GLY A 50 1.69 1.23 -8.40
N PHE A 51 0.94 2.25 -7.99
CA PHE A 51 1.24 3.66 -8.23
C PHE A 51 1.21 4.44 -6.90
N ASP A 52 1.55 3.79 -5.78
CA ASP A 52 1.55 4.43 -4.46
C ASP A 52 2.51 5.62 -4.43
N MET A 53 3.68 5.48 -5.05
CA MET A 53 4.70 6.53 -5.08
C MET A 53 4.30 7.82 -5.79
N LEU A 54 3.20 7.84 -6.56
CA LEU A 54 2.72 9.07 -7.20
C LEU A 54 2.25 10.15 -6.20
N GLN A 55 2.01 9.77 -4.95
CA GLN A 55 1.69 10.71 -3.87
C GLN A 55 2.92 11.45 -3.32
N THR A 56 4.13 11.07 -3.74
CA THR A 56 5.38 11.71 -3.33
C THR A 56 5.72 12.83 -4.31
N GLN A 57 6.06 14.02 -3.81
CA GLN A 57 6.14 15.26 -4.59
C GLN A 57 7.11 15.20 -5.78
N ASN A 58 8.22 14.47 -5.63
CA ASN A 58 9.25 14.37 -6.67
C ASN A 58 9.05 13.19 -7.64
N TYR A 59 7.88 12.53 -7.59
CA TYR A 59 7.49 11.52 -8.57
C TYR A 59 6.57 12.14 -9.62
N PRO A 60 6.83 11.91 -10.91
CA PRO A 60 5.91 12.33 -11.94
C PRO A 60 4.60 11.57 -11.80
N ASN A 61 3.46 12.25 -11.94
CA ASN A 61 2.14 11.62 -11.85
C ASN A 61 1.48 11.43 -13.23
N THR A 62 2.09 11.91 -14.31
CA THR A 62 1.62 11.71 -15.67
C THR A 62 2.13 10.38 -16.23
N ILE A 63 1.25 9.62 -16.89
CA ILE A 63 1.58 8.27 -17.39
C ILE A 63 2.82 8.27 -18.30
N ARG A 64 3.01 9.35 -19.06
CA ARG A 64 4.12 9.49 -20.02
C ARG A 64 5.47 9.67 -19.33
N GLU A 65 5.50 10.36 -18.20
CA GLU A 65 6.74 10.69 -17.47
C GLU A 65 7.18 9.59 -16.50
N LEU A 66 6.33 8.60 -16.23
CA LEU A 66 6.69 7.46 -15.37
C LEU A 66 7.83 6.59 -15.93
N HIS A 67 8.12 6.68 -17.24
CA HIS A 67 9.10 5.84 -17.92
C HIS A 67 8.93 4.32 -17.60
N LEU A 68 7.67 3.88 -17.43
CA LEU A 68 7.33 2.59 -16.84
C LEU A 68 8.00 1.40 -17.53
N LYS A 69 8.14 1.43 -18.86
CA LYS A 69 8.86 0.38 -19.61
C LYS A 69 10.29 0.17 -19.12
N LYS A 70 11.01 1.27 -18.84
CA LYS A 70 12.39 1.21 -18.35
C LYS A 70 12.41 0.71 -16.91
N GLY A 71 11.52 1.22 -16.05
CA GLY A 71 11.36 0.75 -14.67
C GLY A 71 11.07 -0.76 -14.58
N VAL A 72 10.08 -1.23 -15.33
CA VAL A 72 9.73 -2.66 -15.44
C VAL A 72 10.95 -3.50 -15.86
N ASN A 73 11.70 -3.08 -16.87
CA ASN A 73 12.88 -3.83 -17.30
C ASN A 73 13.98 -3.84 -16.21
N THR A 74 14.15 -2.74 -15.49
CA THR A 74 15.11 -2.63 -14.39
C THR A 74 14.75 -3.54 -13.23
N VAL A 75 13.49 -3.54 -12.78
CA VAL A 75 13.01 -4.45 -11.72
C VAL A 75 13.20 -5.90 -12.15
N PHE A 76 12.76 -6.26 -13.37
CA PHE A 76 12.97 -7.61 -13.91
C PHE A 76 14.45 -8.04 -13.88
N ARG A 77 15.37 -7.18 -14.32
CA ARG A 77 16.80 -7.45 -14.30
C ARG A 77 17.33 -7.61 -12.87
N SER A 78 16.85 -6.79 -11.94
CA SER A 78 17.23 -6.84 -10.53
C SER A 78 16.81 -8.16 -9.90
N LEU A 79 15.54 -8.55 -10.08
CA LEU A 79 14.97 -9.80 -9.57
C LEU A 79 15.60 -11.04 -10.21
N THR A 80 15.99 -10.98 -11.49
CA THR A 80 16.65 -12.11 -12.16
C THR A 80 18.16 -12.18 -11.90
N GLN A 81 18.77 -11.11 -11.38
CA GLN A 81 20.19 -11.00 -11.06
C GLN A 81 20.43 -10.50 -9.62
N PRO A 82 19.81 -11.09 -8.58
CA PRO A 82 19.76 -10.50 -7.24
C PRO A 82 21.15 -10.37 -6.60
N ARG A 83 22.05 -11.33 -6.84
CA ARG A 83 23.45 -11.25 -6.39
C ARG A 83 24.18 -10.05 -6.98
N LYS A 84 23.93 -9.73 -8.25
CA LYS A 84 24.56 -8.55 -8.89
C LYS A 84 23.99 -7.26 -8.32
N ALA A 85 22.68 -7.20 -8.10
CA ALA A 85 22.03 -6.06 -7.46
C ALA A 85 22.60 -5.81 -6.05
N ILE A 86 22.65 -6.84 -5.20
CA ILE A 86 23.18 -6.73 -3.83
C ILE A 86 24.68 -6.36 -3.82
N ASN A 87 25.47 -6.92 -4.74
CA ASN A 87 26.89 -6.60 -4.84
C ASN A 87 27.19 -5.13 -5.18
N THR A 88 26.20 -4.34 -5.63
CA THR A 88 26.40 -2.89 -5.88
C THR A 88 26.67 -2.12 -4.60
N ILE A 89 26.09 -2.55 -3.48
CA ILE A 89 26.27 -1.94 -2.15
C ILE A 89 27.03 -2.83 -1.16
N GLY A 90 27.16 -4.13 -1.48
CA GLY A 90 27.77 -5.14 -0.62
C GLY A 90 26.77 -5.79 0.32
N TRP A 91 26.99 -7.07 0.64
CA TRP A 91 26.08 -7.90 1.44
C TRP A 91 25.88 -7.40 2.87
N SER A 92 26.91 -6.83 3.48
CA SER A 92 26.81 -6.31 4.85
C SER A 92 25.94 -5.04 4.89
N THR A 93 26.14 -4.12 3.95
CA THR A 93 25.31 -2.91 3.82
C THR A 93 23.86 -3.31 3.57
N PHE A 94 23.63 -4.21 2.61
CA PHE A 94 22.30 -4.73 2.30
C PHE A 94 21.58 -5.32 3.51
N ALA A 95 22.25 -6.20 4.27
CA ALA A 95 21.66 -6.80 5.45
C ALA A 95 21.33 -5.76 6.53
N ASN A 96 22.23 -4.78 6.75
CA ASN A 96 22.07 -3.77 7.80
C ASN A 96 21.07 -2.66 7.43
N SER A 97 20.87 -2.35 6.16
CA SER A 97 19.90 -1.33 5.73
C SER A 97 18.50 -1.90 5.53
N GLU A 98 18.40 -3.08 4.89
CA GLU A 98 17.11 -3.63 4.46
C GLU A 98 16.54 -4.67 5.42
N LEU A 99 17.37 -5.54 6.00
CA LEU A 99 16.89 -6.75 6.65
C LEU A 99 16.86 -6.67 8.17
N ILE A 100 17.87 -6.06 8.78
CA ILE A 100 18.12 -6.18 10.21
C ILE A 100 17.56 -4.95 10.95
N PRO A 101 16.65 -5.13 11.93
CA PRO A 101 15.96 -4.03 12.60
C PRO A 101 16.77 -3.38 13.73
N PHE A 102 18.05 -3.07 13.48
CA PHE A 102 18.94 -2.43 14.45
C PHE A 102 19.46 -1.06 13.98
N GLY A 103 19.29 -0.72 12.70
CA GLY A 103 19.66 0.58 12.13
C GLY A 103 18.56 1.63 12.29
N PHE A 104 18.77 2.65 13.12
CA PHE A 104 17.82 3.76 13.31
C PHE A 104 18.28 5.07 12.66
N SER A 105 19.23 5.00 11.72
CA SER A 105 19.69 6.17 10.97
C SER A 105 18.89 6.36 9.69
N LYS A 106 18.94 7.59 9.16
CA LYS A 106 18.32 7.96 7.87
C LYS A 106 18.67 7.06 6.69
N THR A 107 19.78 6.33 6.75
CA THR A 107 20.29 5.44 5.69
C THR A 107 20.22 3.95 6.06
N THR A 108 19.74 3.62 7.26
CA THR A 108 19.68 2.24 7.77
C THR A 108 18.31 1.83 8.30
N SER A 109 17.31 2.70 8.19
CA SER A 109 15.94 2.44 8.66
C SER A 109 14.99 1.94 7.58
N GLN A 110 15.50 1.47 6.43
CA GLN A 110 14.67 0.93 5.35
C GLN A 110 13.98 -0.37 5.75
N TRP A 111 14.49 -1.09 6.75
CA TRP A 111 13.75 -2.20 7.35
C TRP A 111 12.36 -1.80 7.89
N ILE A 112 12.13 -0.54 8.31
CA ILE A 112 10.82 -0.12 8.85
C ILE A 112 9.70 -0.27 7.81
N PRO A 113 9.77 0.36 6.63
CA PRO A 113 8.79 0.12 5.57
C PRO A 113 8.80 -1.34 5.10
N ASN A 114 9.94 -2.02 5.09
CA ASN A 114 10.00 -3.41 4.61
C ASN A 114 9.23 -4.39 5.53
N TYR A 115 9.33 -4.25 6.85
CA TYR A 115 8.50 -5.02 7.78
C TYR A 115 7.05 -4.55 7.82
N GLY A 116 6.81 -3.24 7.80
CA GLY A 116 5.48 -2.66 7.94
C GLY A 116 4.61 -2.77 6.68
N LEU A 117 5.11 -2.24 5.56
CA LEU A 117 4.42 -2.14 4.28
C LEU A 117 4.50 -3.43 3.48
N HIS A 118 5.70 -4.02 3.30
CA HIS A 118 5.87 -5.19 2.45
C HIS A 118 5.46 -6.50 3.15
N LEU A 119 6.05 -6.80 4.30
CA LEU A 119 5.78 -8.08 4.99
C LEU A 119 4.37 -8.14 5.60
N ILE A 120 4.04 -7.18 6.48
CA ILE A 120 2.75 -7.17 7.17
C ILE A 120 1.65 -6.62 6.26
N GLY A 121 1.86 -5.44 5.67
CA GLY A 121 0.92 -4.81 4.75
C GLY A 121 0.64 -5.68 3.52
N GLY A 122 1.67 -6.01 2.74
CA GLY A 122 1.57 -6.83 1.52
C GLY A 122 1.03 -8.24 1.79
N GLY A 123 1.43 -8.87 2.90
CA GLY A 123 0.86 -10.14 3.33
C GLY A 123 -0.64 -10.04 3.66
N MET A 124 -1.05 -8.99 4.38
CA MET A 124 -2.46 -8.73 4.68
C MET A 124 -3.27 -8.43 3.41
N GLU A 125 -2.71 -7.67 2.46
CA GLU A 125 -3.33 -7.40 1.16
C GLU A 125 -3.55 -8.66 0.34
N TYR A 126 -2.57 -9.57 0.33
CA TYR A 126 -2.73 -10.89 -0.27
C TYR A 126 -3.88 -11.67 0.38
N ALA A 127 -3.96 -11.70 1.71
CA ALA A 127 -5.05 -12.39 2.40
C ALA A 127 -6.41 -11.74 2.09
N ARG A 128 -6.47 -10.41 2.02
CA ARG A 128 -7.65 -9.65 1.64
C ARG A 128 -8.11 -9.94 0.22
N MET A 129 -7.20 -10.00 -0.75
CA MET A 129 -7.54 -10.39 -2.13
C MET A 129 -7.95 -11.84 -2.23
N SER A 130 -7.36 -12.71 -1.42
CA SER A 130 -7.79 -14.10 -1.34
C SER A 130 -9.24 -14.21 -0.86
N ASP A 131 -9.59 -13.48 0.21
CA ASP A 131 -10.97 -13.36 0.69
C ASP A 131 -11.90 -12.77 -0.38
N TYR A 132 -11.47 -11.74 -1.11
CA TYR A 132 -12.22 -11.14 -2.22
C TYR A 132 -12.54 -12.15 -3.32
N TYR A 133 -11.52 -12.88 -3.80
CA TYR A 133 -11.70 -13.86 -4.86
C TYR A 133 -12.55 -15.05 -4.40
N ALA A 134 -12.43 -15.46 -3.14
CA ALA A 134 -13.26 -16.50 -2.56
C ALA A 134 -14.72 -16.05 -2.47
N TYR A 135 -14.98 -14.83 -2.00
CA TYR A 135 -16.31 -14.23 -1.94
C TYR A 135 -16.99 -14.15 -3.32
N HIS A 136 -16.21 -13.91 -4.37
CA HIS A 136 -16.71 -13.86 -5.76
C HIS A 136 -16.61 -15.21 -6.50
N ASN A 137 -16.44 -16.33 -5.78
CA ASN A 137 -16.47 -17.69 -6.33
C ASN A 137 -15.40 -18.00 -7.40
N PHE A 138 -14.21 -17.41 -7.32
CA PHE A 138 -13.10 -17.77 -8.20
C PHE A 138 -12.54 -19.15 -7.83
N LYS A 139 -12.18 -19.96 -8.84
CA LYS A 139 -11.74 -21.36 -8.66
C LYS A 139 -10.44 -21.53 -7.86
N TYR A 140 -9.58 -20.51 -7.82
CA TYR A 140 -8.26 -20.55 -7.15
C TYR A 140 -7.95 -19.21 -6.46
N PRO A 141 -8.67 -18.84 -5.39
CA PRO A 141 -8.62 -17.50 -4.84
C PRO A 141 -7.22 -17.06 -4.40
N ARG A 142 -6.43 -17.95 -3.80
CA ARG A 142 -5.05 -17.62 -3.37
C ARG A 142 -4.08 -17.40 -4.52
N ILE A 143 -4.25 -18.11 -5.64
CA ILE A 143 -3.38 -17.94 -6.80
C ILE A 143 -3.64 -16.58 -7.45
N TRP A 144 -4.92 -16.22 -7.60
CA TRP A 144 -5.31 -14.91 -8.11
C TRP A 144 -4.90 -13.79 -7.17
N ALA A 145 -5.00 -13.99 -5.86
CA ALA A 145 -4.51 -13.05 -4.86
C ALA A 145 -3.01 -12.84 -4.97
N ALA A 146 -2.21 -13.91 -4.98
CA ALA A 146 -0.76 -13.82 -5.14
C ALA A 146 -0.38 -13.12 -6.45
N PHE A 147 -1.07 -13.42 -7.56
CA PHE A 147 -0.86 -12.72 -8.82
C PHE A 147 -1.15 -11.22 -8.73
N THR A 148 -2.27 -10.84 -8.09
CA THR A 148 -2.65 -9.44 -7.91
C THR A 148 -1.64 -8.69 -7.06
N SER A 149 -1.31 -9.23 -5.89
CA SER A 149 -0.36 -8.61 -4.95
C SER A 149 1.05 -8.51 -5.53
N LEU A 150 1.55 -9.55 -6.22
CA LEU A 150 2.87 -9.46 -6.87
C LEU A 150 2.86 -8.49 -8.06
N THR A 151 1.75 -8.36 -8.78
CA THR A 151 1.62 -7.37 -9.87
C THR A 151 1.63 -5.95 -9.33
N GLU A 152 0.88 -5.71 -8.25
CA GLU A 152 0.86 -4.46 -7.50
C GLU A 152 2.27 -4.06 -7.06
N GLN A 153 2.97 -4.92 -6.31
CA GLN A 153 4.32 -4.63 -5.82
C GLN A 153 5.33 -4.42 -6.96
N TYR A 154 5.26 -5.25 -8.00
CA TYR A 154 6.13 -5.11 -9.17
C TYR A 154 5.97 -3.78 -9.89
N LEU A 155 4.73 -3.29 -9.99
CA LEU A 155 4.44 -2.00 -10.60
C LEU A 155 4.89 -0.86 -9.70
N ASN A 156 4.70 -0.96 -8.38
CA ASN A 156 5.21 0.04 -7.45
C ASN A 156 6.72 0.20 -7.61
N GLU A 157 7.48 -0.90 -7.53
CA GLU A 157 8.93 -0.93 -7.78
C GLU A 157 9.30 -0.31 -9.13
N ALA A 158 8.53 -0.60 -10.18
CA ALA A 158 8.79 -0.05 -11.50
C ALA A 158 8.61 1.48 -11.56
N VAL A 159 7.63 2.02 -10.82
CA VAL A 159 7.44 3.46 -10.64
C VAL A 159 8.57 4.06 -9.81
N GLU A 160 9.00 3.37 -8.74
CA GLU A 160 10.10 3.78 -7.86
C GLU A 160 11.40 4.01 -8.64
N MET A 161 11.64 3.21 -9.67
CA MET A 161 12.85 3.31 -10.50
C MET A 161 12.99 4.67 -11.20
N ARG A 162 11.92 5.44 -11.41
CA ARG A 162 11.96 6.76 -12.08
C ARG A 162 12.69 6.74 -13.43
N GLY A 163 12.58 5.62 -14.16
CA GLY A 163 13.30 5.42 -15.42
C GLY A 163 14.81 5.23 -15.27
N ASN A 164 15.34 4.90 -14.10
CA ASN A 164 16.74 4.48 -13.92
C ASN A 164 16.97 3.04 -14.44
N ASP A 165 18.20 2.73 -14.85
CA ASP A 165 18.61 1.41 -15.36
C ASP A 165 19.58 0.65 -14.44
N HIS A 166 19.90 1.23 -13.29
CA HIS A 166 20.69 0.60 -12.24
C HIS A 166 19.90 -0.54 -11.58
N LEU A 167 20.58 -1.64 -11.24
CA LEU A 167 19.94 -2.74 -10.53
C LEU A 167 19.54 -2.27 -9.12
N SER A 168 18.29 -2.51 -8.73
CA SER A 168 17.76 -2.15 -7.42
C SER A 168 17.98 -3.30 -6.44
N PHE A 169 18.79 -3.06 -5.40
CA PHE A 169 18.90 -3.99 -4.27
C PHE A 169 17.67 -3.90 -3.36
N SER A 170 16.99 -2.74 -3.28
CA SER A 170 15.74 -2.57 -2.52
C SER A 170 14.66 -3.50 -3.07
N ALA A 171 14.40 -3.44 -4.38
CA ALA A 171 13.45 -4.33 -5.05
C ALA A 171 13.75 -5.82 -4.81
N VAL A 172 15.04 -6.18 -4.63
CA VAL A 172 15.45 -7.55 -4.26
C VAL A 172 15.14 -7.87 -2.81
N ALA A 173 15.36 -6.94 -1.88
CA ALA A 173 14.92 -7.07 -0.48
C ALA A 173 13.41 -7.25 -0.42
N ASP A 174 12.67 -6.29 -0.98
CA ASP A 174 11.21 -6.20 -0.91
C ASP A 174 10.58 -7.47 -1.46
N TRP A 175 10.96 -7.88 -2.67
CA TRP A 175 10.39 -9.07 -3.31
C TRP A 175 10.71 -10.38 -2.60
N TYR A 176 11.99 -10.64 -2.30
CA TYR A 176 12.44 -11.96 -1.85
C TYR A 176 12.40 -12.16 -0.34
N PHE A 177 12.49 -11.08 0.44
CA PHE A 177 12.60 -11.13 1.89
C PHE A 177 11.36 -10.58 2.61
N PHE A 178 10.47 -9.86 1.92
CA PHE A 178 9.28 -9.28 2.55
C PHE A 178 7.97 -9.63 1.84
N ASP A 179 7.79 -9.36 0.55
CA ASP A 179 6.53 -9.62 -0.17
C ASP A 179 6.21 -11.12 -0.26
N ILE A 180 7.14 -11.94 -0.79
CA ILE A 180 6.95 -13.38 -0.87
C ILE A 180 6.81 -14.00 0.54
N PRO A 181 7.70 -13.70 1.50
CA PRO A 181 7.50 -14.14 2.88
C PRO A 181 6.19 -13.65 3.50
N GLY A 182 5.70 -12.46 3.15
CA GLY A 182 4.42 -11.92 3.59
C GLY A 182 3.25 -12.74 3.09
N ILE A 183 3.24 -13.08 1.79
CA ILE A 183 2.26 -14.01 1.20
C ILE A 183 2.28 -15.36 1.91
N ILE A 184 3.47 -15.90 2.19
CA ILE A 184 3.61 -17.18 2.90
C ILE A 184 3.07 -17.05 4.34
N LEU A 185 3.51 -16.03 5.08
CA LEU A 185 3.12 -15.77 6.46
C LEU A 185 1.60 -15.60 6.60
N PHE A 186 0.99 -14.83 5.72
CA PHE A 186 -0.45 -14.61 5.71
C PHE A 186 -1.24 -15.73 5.02
N SER A 187 -0.60 -16.79 4.53
CA SER A 187 -1.31 -18.01 4.11
C SER A 187 -1.77 -18.86 5.30
N PHE A 188 -1.28 -18.57 6.52
CA PHE A 188 -1.61 -19.27 7.76
C PHE A 188 -2.76 -18.59 8.51
N GLU A 189 -3.81 -19.36 8.81
CA GLU A 189 -5.01 -18.85 9.51
C GLU A 189 -4.73 -18.20 10.88
N PRO A 190 -3.84 -18.74 11.75
CA PRO A 190 -3.55 -18.08 13.03
C PRO A 190 -2.99 -16.66 12.87
N VAL A 191 -2.18 -16.44 11.82
CA VAL A 191 -1.63 -15.12 11.49
C VAL A 191 -2.74 -14.19 11.02
N GLN A 192 -3.56 -14.64 10.06
CA GLN A 192 -4.71 -13.86 9.57
C GLN A 192 -5.65 -13.47 10.72
N ARG A 193 -5.94 -14.41 11.62
CA ARG A 193 -6.77 -14.19 12.80
C ARG A 193 -6.15 -13.17 13.75
N PHE A 194 -4.86 -13.29 14.05
CA PHE A 194 -4.16 -12.34 14.91
C PHE A 194 -4.21 -10.92 14.35
N PHE A 195 -3.89 -10.74 13.06
CA PHE A 195 -3.90 -9.43 12.40
C PHE A 195 -5.30 -8.94 11.98
N SER A 196 -6.34 -9.74 12.17
CA SER A 196 -7.73 -9.31 11.92
C SER A 196 -8.52 -9.03 13.18
N GLN A 197 -8.15 -9.65 14.31
CA GLN A 197 -8.94 -9.63 15.55
C GLN A 197 -8.15 -9.10 16.77
N THR A 198 -6.84 -9.30 16.84
CA THR A 198 -6.01 -8.89 17.98
C THR A 198 -5.33 -7.55 17.72
N ILE A 199 -4.54 -7.49 16.65
CA ILE A 199 -4.00 -6.25 16.10
C ILE A 199 -4.78 -6.03 14.81
N THR A 200 -5.76 -5.15 14.81
CA THR A 200 -6.67 -5.00 13.67
C THR A 200 -5.97 -4.21 12.56
N VAL A 201 -5.41 -4.91 11.58
CA VAL A 201 -4.79 -4.32 10.39
C VAL A 201 -5.80 -4.30 9.26
N ARG A 202 -6.02 -3.13 8.66
CA ARG A 202 -7.00 -2.93 7.59
C ARG A 202 -6.45 -2.03 6.52
N SER A 203 -6.83 -2.34 5.29
CA SER A 203 -6.51 -1.56 4.11
C SER A 203 -7.48 -0.40 3.93
N TRP A 204 -6.94 0.80 3.88
CA TRP A 204 -7.61 2.03 3.51
C TRP A 204 -7.03 2.56 2.20
N LEU A 205 -7.12 1.74 1.14
CA LEU A 205 -6.74 2.15 -0.21
C LEU A 205 -7.35 3.50 -0.58
N GLY A 206 -6.59 4.29 -1.33
CA GLY A 206 -7.06 5.51 -1.95
C GLY A 206 -8.13 5.27 -3.01
N GLN A 207 -8.54 6.35 -3.63
CA GLN A 207 -9.52 6.35 -4.71
C GLN A 207 -8.83 6.71 -6.02
N ALA A 208 -7.83 5.91 -6.41
CA ALA A 208 -7.05 6.08 -7.63
C ALA A 208 -7.94 6.46 -8.82
N SER A 209 -7.60 7.56 -9.46
CA SER A 209 -8.41 8.20 -10.50
C SER A 209 -7.54 8.71 -11.62
N TYR A 210 -8.06 8.63 -12.84
CA TYR A 210 -7.41 9.18 -14.02
C TYR A 210 -7.92 10.59 -14.30
N VAL A 211 -7.00 11.50 -14.62
CA VAL A 211 -7.30 12.88 -15.03
C VAL A 211 -7.10 12.98 -16.55
N PRO A 212 -8.18 13.08 -17.35
CA PRO A 212 -8.05 13.12 -18.81
C PRO A 212 -7.29 14.33 -19.36
N GLY A 213 -7.33 15.47 -18.65
CA GLY A 213 -6.74 16.72 -19.11
C GLY A 213 -5.21 16.72 -19.19
N ASP A 214 -4.54 16.11 -18.20
CA ASP A 214 -3.07 16.03 -18.13
C ASP A 214 -2.53 14.60 -18.24
N HIS A 215 -3.42 13.62 -18.44
CA HIS A 215 -3.10 12.19 -18.47
C HIS A 215 -2.40 11.69 -17.19
N SER A 216 -2.72 12.30 -16.04
CA SER A 216 -2.19 11.88 -14.74
C SER A 216 -3.06 10.84 -14.04
N ILE A 217 -2.43 10.10 -13.13
CA ILE A 217 -3.11 9.25 -12.16
C ILE A 217 -2.96 9.93 -10.80
N ARG A 218 -4.08 10.16 -10.13
CA ARG A 218 -4.16 10.93 -8.88
C ARG A 218 -4.90 10.16 -7.81
N ASN A 219 -4.73 10.62 -6.56
CA ASN A 219 -5.39 10.09 -5.38
C ASN A 219 -5.16 8.57 -5.18
N THR A 220 -4.03 8.07 -5.67
CA THR A 220 -3.52 6.74 -5.34
C THR A 220 -3.12 6.71 -3.87
N GLY A 221 -2.75 5.52 -3.39
CA GLY A 221 -2.35 5.35 -2.00
C GLY A 221 -2.69 3.97 -1.47
N GLN A 222 -1.69 3.30 -0.94
CA GLN A 222 -1.81 2.11 -0.14
C GLN A 222 -1.59 2.49 1.31
N TYR A 223 -2.69 2.55 2.07
CA TYR A 223 -2.64 2.91 3.48
C TYR A 223 -3.18 1.80 4.34
N TYR A 224 -2.56 1.64 5.50
CA TYR A 224 -2.93 0.65 6.51
C TYR A 224 -3.34 1.35 7.79
N SER A 225 -4.53 1.03 8.29
CA SER A 225 -4.88 1.32 9.68
C SER A 225 -4.53 0.11 10.54
N ILE A 226 -3.69 0.31 11.53
CA ILE A 226 -3.34 -0.67 12.55
C ILE A 226 -3.98 -0.19 13.85
N LYS A 227 -4.97 -0.92 14.34
CA LYS A 227 -5.69 -0.58 15.56
C LYS A 227 -5.49 -1.61 16.65
N ILE A 228 -5.27 -1.13 17.87
CA ILE A 228 -5.24 -1.95 19.07
C ILE A 228 -6.27 -1.38 20.04
N GLN A 229 -7.24 -2.19 20.43
CA GLN A 229 -8.30 -1.83 21.37
C GLN A 229 -8.20 -2.72 22.62
N PRO A 230 -7.37 -2.34 23.60
CA PRO A 230 -7.30 -3.07 24.86
C PRO A 230 -8.66 -3.10 25.55
N ARG A 231 -9.04 -4.26 26.11
CA ARG A 231 -10.35 -4.45 26.75
C ARG A 231 -10.67 -3.40 27.82
N PHE A 232 -9.65 -2.95 28.57
CA PHE A 232 -9.80 -1.98 29.64
C PHE A 232 -10.08 -0.55 29.17
N LEU A 233 -9.81 -0.24 27.89
CA LEU A 233 -10.10 1.07 27.29
C LEU A 233 -11.53 1.19 26.76
N GLY A 234 -12.32 0.11 26.82
CA GLY A 234 -13.71 0.08 26.39
C GLY A 234 -13.84 0.45 24.91
N LYS A 235 -14.28 1.68 24.63
CA LYS A 235 -14.51 2.23 23.28
C LYS A 235 -13.30 2.93 22.67
N LEU A 236 -12.22 3.11 23.43
CA LEU A 236 -11.01 3.78 22.94
C LEU A 236 -10.02 2.78 22.35
N SER A 237 -9.42 3.15 21.23
CA SER A 237 -8.40 2.37 20.53
C SER A 237 -7.18 3.23 20.22
N PHE A 238 -6.00 2.61 20.19
CA PHE A 238 -4.82 3.21 19.57
C PHE A 238 -4.90 3.02 18.06
N LEU A 239 -4.49 4.04 17.31
CA LEU A 239 -4.38 4.02 15.86
C LEU A 239 -2.93 4.28 15.47
N TYR A 240 -2.41 3.41 14.60
CA TYR A 240 -1.23 3.66 13.80
C TYR A 240 -1.62 3.59 12.33
N TYR A 241 -1.47 4.70 11.62
CA TYR A 241 -1.78 4.81 10.19
C TYR A 241 -0.46 4.86 9.42
N LEU A 242 -0.30 3.94 8.47
CA LEU A 242 0.95 3.68 7.76
C LEU A 242 0.72 3.70 6.23
N GLY A 243 1.70 4.17 5.46
CA GLY A 243 1.68 4.26 3.99
C GLY A 243 2.89 5.08 3.54
N ALA A 244 2.71 6.10 2.68
CA ALA A 244 3.71 7.16 2.46
C ALA A 244 3.84 8.12 3.66
N GLY A 245 4.25 7.57 4.79
CA GLY A 245 4.34 8.24 6.07
C GLY A 245 3.70 7.44 7.18
N TRP A 246 3.67 8.06 8.36
CA TRP A 246 3.14 7.45 9.56
C TRP A 246 2.43 8.48 10.44
N LEU A 247 1.26 8.13 10.95
CA LEU A 247 0.52 8.92 11.93
C LEU A 247 0.16 8.04 13.13
N PHE A 248 0.31 8.59 14.33
CA PHE A 248 -0.12 7.95 15.57
C PHE A 248 -1.30 8.71 16.16
N GLY A 249 -2.23 7.98 16.75
CA GLY A 249 -3.45 8.59 17.25
C GLY A 249 -4.32 7.65 18.05
N GLY A 250 -5.58 8.05 18.20
CA GLY A 250 -6.58 7.26 18.88
C GLY A 250 -7.93 7.37 18.20
N GLY A 251 -8.74 6.33 18.39
CA GLY A 251 -10.10 6.24 17.87
C GLY A 251 -11.11 5.99 18.98
N TYR A 252 -12.29 6.61 18.87
CA TYR A 252 -13.44 6.35 19.73
C TYR A 252 -14.53 5.61 18.93
N GLU A 253 -14.88 4.41 19.37
CA GLU A 253 -15.91 3.57 18.78
C GLU A 253 -17.30 3.88 19.36
N HIS A 254 -18.27 4.05 18.47
CA HIS A 254 -19.67 4.20 18.81
C HIS A 254 -20.57 3.52 17.77
N ARG A 255 -21.23 2.43 18.18
CA ARG A 255 -22.21 1.68 17.37
C ARG A 255 -21.62 1.18 16.05
N GLY A 256 -20.39 0.67 16.10
CA GLY A 256 -19.64 0.14 14.96
C GLY A 256 -19.01 1.22 14.07
N VAL A 257 -19.12 2.50 14.43
CA VAL A 257 -18.42 3.61 13.76
C VAL A 257 -17.29 4.10 14.67
N THR A 258 -16.09 4.25 14.12
CA THR A 258 -14.93 4.77 14.84
C THR A 258 -14.56 6.14 14.29
N TYR A 259 -14.40 7.11 15.19
CA TYR A 259 -13.87 8.44 14.88
C TYR A 259 -12.43 8.51 15.38
N SER A 260 -11.47 8.77 14.49
CA SER A 260 -10.06 8.75 14.84
C SER A 260 -9.38 10.08 14.54
N LEU A 261 -8.51 10.51 15.45
CA LEU A 261 -7.59 11.64 15.25
C LEU A 261 -6.16 11.11 15.31
N ALA A 262 -5.31 11.55 14.39
CA ALA A 262 -3.91 11.15 14.35
C ALA A 262 -2.98 12.30 13.95
N TYR A 263 -1.73 12.24 14.40
CA TYR A 263 -0.67 13.18 14.07
C TYR A 263 0.64 12.44 13.84
N GLY A 264 1.49 12.95 12.95
CA GLY A 264 2.77 12.35 12.64
C GLY A 264 3.39 13.01 11.43
N ASN A 265 3.95 12.21 10.51
CA ASN A 265 4.62 12.71 9.33
C ASN A 265 4.14 12.02 8.05
N LYS A 266 4.06 12.77 6.96
CA LYS A 266 3.87 12.25 5.59
C LYS A 266 5.18 12.34 4.83
N THR A 267 5.47 11.36 3.97
CA THR A 267 6.57 11.42 3.01
C THR A 267 6.31 12.52 1.99
N ASP A 268 7.30 13.40 1.82
CA ASP A 268 7.24 14.55 0.93
C ASP A 268 8.07 14.30 -0.32
N GLU A 269 9.35 13.94 -0.15
CA GLU A 269 10.30 13.74 -1.24
C GLU A 269 11.29 12.61 -0.92
N VAL A 270 11.76 11.92 -1.97
CA VAL A 270 12.79 10.87 -1.88
C VAL A 270 14.05 11.25 -2.68
N PHE A 271 15.17 11.43 -1.99
CA PHE A 271 16.45 11.88 -2.60
C PHE A 271 17.49 10.79 -2.58
N VAL A 272 18.29 10.68 -3.64
CA VAL A 272 19.52 9.87 -3.63
C VAL A 272 20.61 10.63 -2.88
N VAL A 273 21.12 10.06 -1.79
CA VAL A 273 22.18 10.69 -0.96
C VAL A 273 23.57 10.27 -1.41
N ASP A 274 23.70 9.08 -1.97
CA ASP A 274 24.95 8.56 -2.50
C ASP A 274 24.73 8.09 -3.94
N GLU A 275 25.37 8.77 -4.88
CA GLU A 275 25.24 8.48 -6.31
C GLU A 275 25.92 7.17 -6.74
N ALA A 276 26.92 6.68 -5.99
CA ALA A 276 27.60 5.43 -6.28
C ALA A 276 26.81 4.22 -5.77
N THR A 277 26.25 4.32 -4.57
CA THR A 277 25.47 3.22 -3.95
C THR A 277 23.98 3.34 -4.21
N LYS A 278 23.51 4.48 -4.72
CA LYS A 278 22.09 4.84 -4.93
C LYS A 278 21.25 4.71 -3.67
N ILE A 279 21.84 4.92 -2.48
CA ILE A 279 21.11 4.96 -1.22
C ILE A 279 20.19 6.18 -1.18
N GLU A 280 18.93 5.96 -0.82
CA GLU A 280 17.89 6.98 -0.80
C GLU A 280 17.59 7.49 0.62
N TYR A 281 17.08 8.72 0.70
CA TYR A 281 16.66 9.41 1.91
C TYR A 281 15.28 10.01 1.74
N ILE A 282 14.43 9.82 2.74
CA ILE A 282 13.07 10.33 2.76
C ILE A 282 13.01 11.62 3.57
N ARG A 283 12.55 12.69 2.93
CA ARG A 283 12.10 13.90 3.63
C ARG A 283 10.64 13.71 4.02
N VAL A 284 10.36 13.97 5.29
CA VAL A 284 9.00 13.87 5.84
C VAL A 284 8.52 15.22 6.36
N LYS A 285 7.20 15.42 6.40
CA LYS A 285 6.56 16.67 6.84
C LYS A 285 5.47 16.42 7.87
N PRO A 286 5.35 17.28 8.89
CA PRO A 286 4.29 17.14 9.89
C PRO A 286 2.90 17.13 9.25
N SER A 287 2.09 16.16 9.68
CA SER A 287 0.76 15.93 9.16
C SER A 287 -0.21 15.55 10.27
N ALA A 288 -1.46 15.95 10.11
CA ALA A 288 -2.56 15.57 10.99
C ALA A 288 -3.69 14.96 10.15
N ALA A 289 -4.46 14.06 10.75
CA ALA A 289 -5.58 13.44 10.08
C ALA A 289 -6.78 13.19 10.99
N PHE A 290 -7.94 13.21 10.38
CA PHE A 290 -9.21 12.78 10.95
C PHE A 290 -9.82 11.70 10.06
N PHE A 291 -10.27 10.61 10.68
CA PHE A 291 -10.84 9.46 10.00
C PHE A 291 -12.19 9.09 10.60
N ILE A 292 -13.12 8.66 9.74
CA ILE A 292 -14.35 7.99 10.15
C ILE A 292 -14.42 6.66 9.42
N ASP A 293 -14.47 5.56 10.15
CA ASP A 293 -14.65 4.22 9.58
C ASP A 293 -15.82 3.50 10.23
N LYS A 294 -16.45 2.59 9.49
CA LYS A 294 -17.50 1.71 10.00
C LYS A 294 -17.06 0.26 9.86
N ASN A 295 -16.99 -0.46 10.97
CA ASN A 295 -16.45 -1.82 11.03
C ASN A 295 -15.09 -1.93 10.30
N ASN A 296 -14.24 -0.93 10.50
CA ASN A 296 -12.93 -0.74 9.90
C ASN A 296 -12.86 -0.60 8.36
N SER A 297 -14.00 -0.37 7.70
CA SER A 297 -14.04 0.14 6.32
C SER A 297 -14.11 1.66 6.37
N LEU A 298 -13.13 2.36 5.78
CA LEU A 298 -13.00 3.81 5.86
C LEU A 298 -14.15 4.49 5.10
N LEU A 299 -14.89 5.37 5.77
CA LEU A 299 -15.99 6.13 5.17
C LEU A 299 -15.54 7.52 4.73
N PHE A 300 -14.69 8.15 5.55
CA PHE A 300 -14.21 9.51 5.34
C PHE A 300 -12.78 9.67 5.87
N SER A 301 -11.95 10.40 5.14
CA SER A 301 -10.66 10.89 5.64
C SER A 301 -10.42 12.35 5.29
N LEU A 302 -9.81 13.07 6.23
CA LEU A 302 -9.22 14.39 6.03
C LEU A 302 -7.76 14.28 6.49
N VAL A 303 -6.82 14.52 5.59
CA VAL A 303 -5.38 14.56 5.89
C VAL A 303 -4.85 15.93 5.53
N VAL A 304 -4.15 16.57 6.47
CA VAL A 304 -3.52 17.88 6.29
C VAL A 304 -2.02 17.75 6.50
N THR A 305 -1.23 18.11 5.49
CA THR A 305 0.23 18.09 5.50
C THR A 305 0.78 19.50 5.37
N THR A 306 1.67 19.87 6.30
CA THR A 306 2.21 21.23 6.40
C THR A 306 3.42 21.45 5.49
N HIS A 307 3.18 21.69 4.19
CA HIS A 307 4.28 21.97 3.25
C HIS A 307 3.89 22.88 2.08
N ARG A 308 4.53 24.05 1.93
CA ARG A 308 4.11 25.07 0.94
C ARG A 308 4.12 24.62 -0.52
N VAL A 309 4.88 23.59 -0.89
CA VAL A 309 5.05 23.15 -2.29
C VAL A 309 4.44 21.76 -2.54
N TYR A 310 3.80 21.17 -1.53
CA TYR A 310 3.22 19.85 -1.65
C TYR A 310 1.92 19.92 -2.47
N GLN A 311 1.77 19.03 -3.45
CA GLN A 311 0.62 19.05 -4.36
C GLN A 311 -0.69 18.61 -3.68
N GLU A 312 -0.60 17.98 -2.50
CA GLU A 312 -1.74 17.42 -1.76
C GLU A 312 -1.73 17.86 -0.29
N ASN A 313 -1.64 19.17 -0.03
CA ASN A 313 -1.65 19.72 1.33
C ASN A 313 -2.87 19.31 2.14
N VAL A 314 -4.03 19.30 1.49
CA VAL A 314 -5.29 18.87 2.10
C VAL A 314 -5.90 17.82 1.20
N ARG A 315 -5.94 16.58 1.69
CA ARG A 315 -6.60 15.45 1.03
C ARG A 315 -7.89 15.12 1.76
N ILE A 316 -8.99 15.10 1.02
CA ILE A 316 -10.31 14.75 1.53
C ILE A 316 -10.84 13.59 0.69
N ASP A 317 -11.25 12.51 1.35
CA ASP A 317 -11.89 11.37 0.71
C ASP A 317 -13.22 11.07 1.39
N LEU A 318 -14.25 10.87 0.58
CA LEU A 318 -15.54 10.31 0.97
C LEU A 318 -15.74 9.05 0.15
N PHE A 319 -15.77 7.88 0.80
CA PHE A 319 -15.86 6.61 0.10
C PHE A 319 -17.29 6.24 -0.29
N PRO A 320 -17.49 5.37 -1.31
CA PRO A 320 -18.82 4.91 -1.70
C PRO A 320 -19.62 4.36 -0.53
N GLY A 321 -20.92 4.58 -0.56
CA GLY A 321 -21.88 4.07 0.42
C GLY A 321 -22.34 5.14 1.40
N VAL A 322 -21.58 6.23 1.53
CA VAL A 322 -22.00 7.42 2.27
C VAL A 322 -22.92 8.30 1.44
N LEU A 323 -22.52 8.61 0.20
CA LEU A 323 -23.36 9.35 -0.76
C LEU A 323 -24.04 8.38 -1.74
N LYS A 324 -25.37 8.31 -1.69
CA LYS A 324 -26.20 7.49 -2.58
C LYS A 324 -27.17 8.36 -3.36
N ILE A 325 -27.18 8.21 -4.69
CA ILE A 325 -28.13 8.88 -5.59
C ILE A 325 -28.81 7.79 -6.43
N GLY A 326 -30.08 7.51 -6.13
CA GLY A 326 -30.79 6.37 -6.70
C GLY A 326 -30.09 5.05 -6.40
N LYS A 327 -29.81 4.24 -7.44
CA LYS A 327 -29.11 2.96 -7.32
C LYS A 327 -27.58 3.09 -7.24
N PHE A 328 -27.06 4.29 -7.45
CA PHE A 328 -25.63 4.53 -7.50
C PHE A 328 -25.10 5.00 -6.16
N SER A 329 -23.87 4.61 -5.88
CA SER A 329 -23.16 4.86 -4.64
C SER A 329 -21.81 5.44 -5.02
N PHE A 330 -21.63 6.72 -4.75
CA PHE A 330 -20.49 7.50 -5.22
C PHE A 330 -19.47 7.69 -4.12
N GLY A 331 -18.20 7.58 -4.48
CA GLY A 331 -17.11 8.15 -3.73
C GLY A 331 -16.72 9.50 -4.34
N LEU A 332 -16.27 10.41 -3.49
CA LEU A 332 -15.78 11.73 -3.87
C LEU A 332 -14.41 11.92 -3.23
N TRP A 333 -13.53 12.66 -3.88
CA TRP A 333 -12.30 13.10 -3.25
C TRP A 333 -11.86 14.46 -3.79
N SER A 334 -11.04 15.15 -3.00
CA SER A 334 -10.41 16.40 -3.42
C SER A 334 -9.03 16.54 -2.81
N ASN A 335 -8.07 16.98 -3.63
CA ASN A 335 -6.72 17.34 -3.21
C ASN A 335 -6.50 18.83 -3.46
N TYR A 336 -6.11 19.56 -2.42
CA TYR A 336 -5.78 20.98 -2.50
C TYR A 336 -4.31 21.19 -2.17
N SER A 337 -3.62 21.97 -3.01
CA SER A 337 -2.32 22.54 -2.70
C SER A 337 -2.47 23.96 -2.16
N PHE A 338 -1.56 24.38 -1.29
CA PHE A 338 -1.47 25.77 -0.84
C PHE A 338 -1.03 26.75 -1.94
N ASN A 339 -0.62 26.25 -3.11
CA ASN A 339 -0.36 27.05 -4.31
C ASN A 339 -1.57 27.17 -5.24
N PHE A 340 -2.77 26.84 -4.75
CA PHE A 340 -4.06 26.94 -5.47
C PHE A 340 -4.32 25.91 -6.57
N ASP A 341 -3.47 24.89 -6.73
CA ASP A 341 -3.83 23.72 -7.51
C ASP A 341 -4.86 22.88 -6.74
N SER A 342 -5.93 22.47 -7.43
CA SER A 342 -6.98 21.64 -6.84
C SER A 342 -7.43 20.58 -7.84
N TYR A 343 -7.57 19.35 -7.36
CA TYR A 343 -8.11 18.24 -8.13
C TYR A 343 -9.34 17.68 -7.43
N TYR A 344 -10.31 17.26 -8.22
CA TYR A 344 -11.55 16.66 -7.73
C TYR A 344 -11.85 15.40 -8.48
N GLY A 345 -12.22 14.33 -7.79
CA GLY A 345 -12.58 13.08 -8.43
C GLY A 345 -13.82 12.43 -7.89
N ILE A 346 -14.40 11.59 -8.75
CA ILE A 346 -15.60 10.81 -8.48
C ILE A 346 -15.27 9.34 -8.74
N THR A 347 -15.67 8.47 -7.83
CA THR A 347 -15.53 7.02 -7.96
C THR A 347 -16.87 6.31 -7.79
N ILE A 348 -16.92 5.07 -8.26
CA ILE A 348 -18.01 4.14 -7.99
C ILE A 348 -17.43 2.80 -7.52
N LYS A 349 -18.27 1.95 -6.93
CA LYS A 349 -17.85 0.66 -6.38
C LYS A 349 -17.02 -0.17 -7.37
N GLY A 350 -15.86 -0.63 -6.92
CA GLY A 350 -14.96 -1.54 -7.65
C GLY A 350 -14.29 -0.99 -8.91
N VAL A 351 -14.50 0.28 -9.28
CA VAL A 351 -13.99 0.89 -10.52
C VAL A 351 -13.12 2.10 -10.16
N PRO A 352 -12.01 2.35 -10.88
CA PRO A 352 -11.22 3.56 -10.69
C PRO A 352 -12.02 4.81 -11.00
N GLY A 353 -11.60 5.93 -10.40
CA GLY A 353 -12.27 7.19 -10.60
C GLY A 353 -11.88 7.93 -11.85
N ILE A 354 -12.62 9.00 -12.10
CA ILE A 354 -12.28 10.06 -13.04
C ILE A 354 -12.15 11.34 -12.24
N ALA A 355 -11.18 12.18 -12.60
CA ALA A 355 -10.92 13.45 -11.94
C ALA A 355 -10.68 14.59 -12.91
N PHE A 356 -10.77 15.80 -12.37
CA PHE A 356 -10.78 17.08 -13.08
C PHE A 356 -9.89 18.09 -12.38
#